data_AF-A0A526ZEC7-F1
#
_entry.id   AF-A0A526ZEC7-F1
#
_cell.length_a   1.000
_cell.length_b   1.000
_cell.length_c   1.000
_cell.angle_alpha   90.00
_cell.angle_beta   90.00
_cell.angle_gamma   90.00
#
_symmetry.space_group_name_H-M   'P 1'
#
loop_
_entity.id
_entity.type
_entity.pdbx_description
1 polymer ?
#
loop_
_entity_poly.entity_id
_entity_poly.type
_entity_poly.pdbx_seq_one_letter_code
_entity_poly.pdbx_strand_id
1 'polypeptide(L)'
;MPLPLDLHGIPELRVMRQLAEALVYEGLVDCAVSRGGGKARFEWRCGGASIRCQGSIGAFGRVRVVAETIERGCDDQWRPATLGDLLASIDTCPERRAQLTSELDRTLDFSAWNERNLLPRPRRDLPFAQLDSAIDEGHPYHPCFKARTGFDYADHAAYGPEAGNAFQLAWLAVAPERLHSAFPTDEQAFWMHELGAEAYALLYGRRARLGDNARRFGLMPLHPWQWKMLQGSELSRWLAEGSAGFLGQAGDRYTASQSVRTLFNRDHPRRANLKLPMNLVNSSARRIIEPHSVCSAPSISRWLKDIVASDPLFEARYPLTILAEYAGTIADREGPLAGQIAAIWREDVTSSLQPGETAVPLNALMALESDGRPFVADWIDEYG
;
A
#
# COMPACT_ATOMS: atom_id res chain seq x y z
N MET A 1 6.37 13.93 5.63
CA MET A 1 6.09 15.20 6.35
C MET A 1 4.90 14.96 7.30
N PRO A 2 4.45 15.87 8.18
CA PRO A 2 3.35 15.54 9.09
C PRO A 2 1.99 15.84 8.47
N LEU A 3 0.96 15.12 8.95
CA LEU A 3 -0.41 15.61 8.84
C LEU A 3 -0.59 16.81 9.80
N PRO A 4 -1.63 17.64 9.64
CA PRO A 4 -1.78 18.88 10.44
C PRO A 4 -1.74 18.74 11.98
N LEU A 5 -1.90 17.52 12.52
CA LEU A 5 -1.88 17.24 13.96
C LEU A 5 -0.63 16.48 14.43
N ASP A 6 0.30 16.20 13.53
CA ASP A 6 1.50 15.41 13.82
C ASP A 6 2.72 16.31 13.99
N LEU A 7 3.54 15.98 14.99
CA LEU A 7 4.85 16.61 15.14
C LEU A 7 5.86 15.98 14.19
N HIS A 8 6.61 16.81 13.49
CA HIS A 8 7.68 16.36 12.60
C HIS A 8 8.81 15.69 13.41
N GLY A 9 9.32 14.54 12.94
CA GLY A 9 10.49 13.90 13.52
C GLY A 9 10.25 13.06 14.77
N ILE A 10 8.98 12.82 15.15
CA ILE A 10 8.64 12.04 16.35
C ILE A 10 7.56 10.99 16.04
N PRO A 11 7.90 9.89 15.32
CA PRO A 11 6.93 8.87 14.92
C PRO A 11 6.17 8.22 16.09
N GLU A 12 6.82 8.11 17.25
CA GLU A 12 6.23 7.53 18.46
C GLU A 12 5.00 8.29 18.95
N LEU A 13 5.08 9.62 19.03
CA LEU A 13 3.95 10.45 19.44
C LEU A 13 2.79 10.31 18.47
N ARG A 14 3.06 10.23 17.16
CA ARG A 14 2.03 10.01 16.16
C ARG A 14 1.34 8.65 16.33
N VAL A 15 2.12 7.58 16.49
CA VAL A 15 1.58 6.22 16.69
C VAL A 15 0.74 6.16 17.96
N MET A 16 1.24 6.73 19.06
CA MET A 16 0.51 6.81 20.33
C MET A 16 -0.77 7.63 20.20
N ARG A 17 -0.73 8.78 19.51
CA ARG A 17 -1.92 9.61 19.23
C ARG A 17 -2.97 8.83 18.46
N GLN A 18 -2.60 8.21 17.35
CA GLN A 18 -3.51 7.43 16.52
C GLN A 18 -4.09 6.22 17.26
N LEU A 19 -3.27 5.54 18.08
CA LEU A 19 -3.73 4.44 18.91
C LEU A 19 -4.74 4.92 19.96
N ALA A 20 -4.42 5.98 20.70
CA ALA A 20 -5.34 6.56 21.69
C ALA A 20 -6.65 7.06 21.05
N GLU A 21 -6.57 7.72 19.88
CA GLU A 21 -7.74 8.13 19.11
C GLU A 21 -8.61 6.93 18.73
N ALA A 22 -8.01 5.84 18.24
CA ALA A 22 -8.74 4.62 17.86
C ALA A 22 -9.38 3.93 19.07
N LEU A 23 -8.65 3.82 20.20
CA LEU A 23 -9.18 3.24 21.43
C LEU A 23 -10.47 3.92 21.88
N VAL A 24 -10.46 5.27 21.90
CA VAL A 24 -11.60 6.06 22.35
C VAL A 24 -12.70 6.10 21.28
N TYR A 25 -12.35 6.35 20.02
CA TYR A 25 -13.33 6.54 18.95
C TYR A 25 -14.10 5.26 18.59
N GLU A 26 -13.43 4.11 18.61
CA GLU A 26 -14.07 2.80 18.33
C GLU A 26 -14.70 2.17 19.57
N GLY A 27 -14.61 2.82 20.74
CA GLY A 27 -15.17 2.30 21.99
C GLY A 27 -14.46 1.02 22.47
N LEU A 28 -13.16 0.88 22.19
CA LEU A 28 -12.35 -0.25 22.65
C LEU A 28 -11.97 -0.12 24.14
N VAL A 29 -12.19 1.06 24.72
CA VAL A 29 -12.04 1.35 26.14
C VAL A 29 -13.27 2.11 26.65
N ASP A 30 -13.63 1.88 27.92
CA ASP A 30 -14.65 2.67 28.59
C ASP A 30 -14.07 4.03 29.01
N CYS A 31 -14.27 5.03 28.15
CA CYS A 31 -13.67 6.36 28.29
C CYS A 31 -14.66 7.40 28.80
N ALA A 32 -14.34 8.00 29.94
CA ALA A 32 -15.00 9.20 30.44
C ALA A 32 -14.54 10.43 29.65
N VAL A 33 -15.50 11.20 29.14
CA VAL A 33 -15.23 12.41 28.34
C VAL A 33 -15.77 13.65 29.03
N SER A 34 -14.89 14.57 29.40
CA SER A 34 -15.25 15.89 29.95
C SER A 34 -15.02 16.98 28.91
N ARG A 35 -16.00 17.85 28.67
CA ARG A 35 -15.93 18.91 27.64
C ARG A 35 -16.00 20.31 28.26
N GLY A 36 -15.18 21.23 27.75
CA GLY A 36 -15.21 22.64 28.15
C GLY A 36 -14.37 23.53 27.23
N GLY A 37 -14.91 24.67 26.80
CA GLY A 37 -14.17 25.68 26.01
C GLY A 37 -13.59 25.17 24.68
N GLY A 38 -14.30 24.28 23.97
CA GLY A 38 -13.83 23.66 22.72
C GLY A 38 -12.79 22.54 22.90
N LYS A 39 -12.39 22.26 24.14
CA LYS A 39 -11.48 21.17 24.50
C LYS A 39 -12.25 20.00 25.11
N ALA A 40 -11.67 18.82 24.99
CA ALA A 40 -12.11 17.59 25.62
C ALA A 40 -10.95 16.99 26.43
N ARG A 41 -11.29 16.40 27.58
CA ARG A 41 -10.41 15.51 28.34
C ARG A 41 -10.98 14.10 28.28
N PHE A 42 -10.13 13.16 27.92
CA PHE A 42 -10.43 11.74 27.82
C PHE A 42 -9.72 11.02 28.96
N GLU A 43 -10.41 10.15 29.66
CA GLU A 43 -9.84 9.36 30.77
C GLU A 43 -10.46 7.96 30.79
N TRP A 44 -9.63 6.92 30.88
CA TRP A 44 -10.10 5.54 30.98
C TRP A 44 -9.20 4.74 31.92
N ARG A 45 -9.72 3.62 32.43
CA ARG A 45 -8.97 2.70 33.29
C ARG A 45 -8.28 1.62 32.47
N CYS A 46 -7.10 1.23 32.93
CA CYS A 46 -6.28 0.18 32.35
C CYS A 46 -5.65 -0.65 33.49
N GLY A 47 -6.30 -1.74 33.88
CA GLY A 47 -5.91 -2.52 35.05
C GLY A 47 -5.96 -1.69 36.33
N GLY A 48 -4.86 -1.70 37.11
CA GLY A 48 -4.70 -0.87 38.32
C GLY A 48 -4.29 0.58 38.07
N ALA A 49 -4.22 1.01 36.80
CA ALA A 49 -3.82 2.36 36.42
C ALA A 49 -4.93 3.09 35.64
N SER A 50 -4.76 4.39 35.43
CA SER A 50 -5.62 5.20 34.55
C SER A 50 -4.78 5.87 33.46
N ILE A 51 -5.35 6.05 32.28
CA ILE A 51 -4.76 6.85 31.20
C ILE A 51 -5.64 8.09 31.03
N ARG A 52 -5.01 9.25 30.82
CA ARG A 52 -5.70 10.48 30.45
C ARG A 52 -5.00 11.19 29.30
N CYS A 53 -5.77 11.94 28.52
CA CYS A 53 -5.23 12.87 27.54
C CYS A 53 -6.19 14.03 27.27
N GLN A 54 -5.66 15.10 26.69
CA GLN A 54 -6.43 16.25 26.20
C GLN A 54 -6.60 16.17 24.69
N GLY A 55 -7.62 16.84 24.18
CA GLY A 55 -7.90 16.88 22.76
C GLY A 55 -9.16 17.66 22.41
N SER A 56 -9.77 17.27 21.30
CA SER A 56 -11.06 17.78 20.85
C SER A 56 -11.87 16.67 20.17
N ILE A 57 -13.16 16.95 19.93
CA ILE A 57 -14.05 16.06 19.18
C ILE A 57 -14.52 16.86 17.96
N GLY A 58 -14.11 16.41 16.78
CA GLY A 58 -14.43 17.04 15.51
C GLY A 58 -15.72 16.50 14.87
N ALA A 59 -15.90 16.81 13.58
CA ALA A 59 -16.97 16.27 12.76
C ALA A 59 -17.03 14.74 12.83
N PHE A 60 -18.23 14.18 12.70
CA PHE A 60 -18.49 12.74 12.82
C PHE A 60 -18.06 12.12 14.18
N GLY A 61 -17.89 12.95 15.22
CA GLY A 61 -17.42 12.47 16.53
C GLY A 61 -15.95 12.11 16.57
N ARG A 62 -15.16 12.49 15.56
CA ARG A 62 -13.75 12.14 15.46
C ARG A 62 -12.96 12.68 16.64
N VAL A 63 -12.38 11.78 17.43
CA VAL A 63 -11.47 12.10 18.53
C VAL A 63 -10.16 12.60 17.95
N ARG A 64 -9.67 13.74 18.44
CA ARG A 64 -8.37 14.34 18.09
C ARG A 64 -7.56 14.54 19.36
N VAL A 65 -6.57 13.69 19.60
CA VAL A 65 -5.75 13.71 20.82
C VAL A 65 -4.53 14.60 20.62
N VAL A 66 -4.14 15.35 21.65
CA VAL A 66 -2.83 16.01 21.73
C VAL A 66 -1.84 15.01 22.33
N ALA A 67 -0.91 14.50 21.51
CA ALA A 67 -0.08 13.34 21.81
C ALA A 67 0.74 13.50 23.11
N GLU A 68 1.27 14.71 23.32
CA GLU A 68 2.14 15.07 24.44
C GLU A 68 1.41 15.09 25.78
N THR A 69 0.07 15.07 25.76
CA THR A 69 -0.76 15.06 26.97
C THR A 69 -1.19 13.66 27.40
N ILE A 70 -0.75 12.61 26.71
CA ILE A 70 -1.07 11.23 27.07
C ILE A 70 -0.23 10.83 28.29
N GLU A 71 -0.90 10.67 29.42
CA GLU A 71 -0.29 10.35 30.71
C GLU A 71 -0.89 9.08 31.31
N ARG A 72 -0.08 8.33 32.07
CA ARG A 72 -0.50 7.21 32.91
C ARG A 72 -0.42 7.59 34.38
N GLY A 73 -1.49 7.31 35.12
CA GLY A 73 -1.64 7.55 36.55
C GLY A 73 -1.73 6.26 37.36
N CYS A 74 -1.02 6.20 38.49
CA CYS A 74 -1.15 5.17 39.54
C CYS A 74 -0.97 5.84 40.91
N ASP A 75 -1.85 5.59 41.86
CA ASP A 75 -1.77 6.13 43.24
C ASP A 75 -1.52 7.66 43.27
N ASP A 76 -2.33 8.42 42.51
CA ASP A 76 -2.27 9.89 42.35
C ASP A 76 -0.98 10.45 41.73
N GLN A 77 -0.04 9.61 41.30
CA GLN A 77 1.13 10.02 40.53
C GLN A 77 0.92 9.82 39.03
N TRP A 78 1.19 10.85 38.24
CA TRP A 78 1.08 10.83 36.77
C TRP A 78 2.44 10.96 36.12
N ARG A 79 2.67 10.18 35.06
CA ARG A 79 3.85 10.24 34.19
C ARG A 79 3.43 10.23 32.72
N PRO A 80 4.28 10.67 31.78
CA PRO A 80 4.06 10.39 30.36
C PRO A 80 3.80 8.90 30.12
N ALA A 81 2.77 8.58 29.34
CA ALA A 81 2.48 7.22 28.95
C ALA A 81 3.51 6.71 27.94
N THR A 82 3.63 5.39 27.85
CA THR A 82 4.39 4.70 26.81
C THR A 82 3.42 4.01 25.85
N LEU A 83 3.91 3.58 24.69
CA LEU A 83 3.12 2.74 23.79
C LEU A 83 2.62 1.46 24.49
N GLY A 84 3.45 0.86 25.36
CA GLY A 84 3.08 -0.30 26.16
C GLY A 84 1.91 -0.04 27.11
N ASP A 85 1.80 1.16 27.67
CA ASP A 85 0.69 1.54 28.54
C ASP A 85 -0.64 1.61 27.77
N LEU A 86 -0.63 2.10 26.54
CA LEU A 86 -1.81 2.11 25.66
C LEU A 86 -2.18 0.70 25.20
N LEU A 87 -1.19 -0.14 24.85
CA LEU A 87 -1.42 -1.54 24.48
C LEU A 87 -1.99 -2.38 25.62
N ALA A 88 -1.62 -2.08 26.86
CA ALA A 88 -2.18 -2.70 28.05
C ALA A 88 -3.67 -2.35 28.24
N SER A 89 -4.16 -1.26 27.65
CA SER A 89 -5.57 -0.86 27.71
C SER A 89 -6.47 -1.72 26.81
N ILE A 90 -5.89 -2.49 25.88
CA ILE A 90 -6.63 -3.33 24.95
C ILE A 90 -6.92 -4.69 25.59
N ASP A 91 -8.21 -4.98 25.76
CA ASP A 91 -8.67 -6.30 26.18
C ASP A 91 -8.62 -7.28 24.99
N THR A 92 -7.54 -8.06 24.93
CA THR A 92 -7.30 -9.06 23.88
C THR A 92 -6.37 -10.16 24.39
N CYS A 93 -6.34 -11.30 23.68
CA CYS A 93 -5.42 -12.38 24.00
C CYS A 93 -3.94 -12.00 23.77
N PRO A 94 -2.99 -12.63 24.48
CA PRO A 94 -1.56 -12.30 24.40
C PRO A 94 -0.99 -12.37 22.98
N GLU A 95 -1.44 -13.32 22.16
CA GLU A 95 -0.94 -13.53 20.80
C GLU A 95 -1.28 -12.36 19.89
N ARG A 96 -2.54 -11.88 19.95
CA ARG A 96 -2.99 -10.70 19.20
C ARG A 96 -2.31 -9.42 19.69
N ARG A 97 -2.11 -9.29 21.01
CA ARG A 97 -1.36 -8.16 21.58
C ARG A 97 0.07 -8.15 21.05
N ALA A 98 0.76 -9.29 21.07
CA ALA A 98 2.11 -9.42 20.55
C ALA A 98 2.19 -9.11 19.05
N GLN A 99 1.22 -9.56 18.25
CA GLN A 99 1.13 -9.22 16.83
C GLN A 99 0.98 -7.71 16.63
N LEU A 100 0.04 -7.07 17.35
CA LEU A 100 -0.17 -5.62 17.26
C LEU A 100 1.07 -4.83 17.67
N THR A 101 1.71 -5.21 18.78
CA THR A 101 2.99 -4.62 19.20
C THR A 101 4.02 -4.71 18.09
N SER A 102 4.19 -5.88 17.47
CA SER A 102 5.14 -6.06 16.38
C SER A 102 4.82 -5.18 15.16
N GLU A 103 3.56 -5.03 14.79
CA GLU A 103 3.14 -4.16 13.67
C GLU A 103 3.38 -2.66 13.96
N LEU A 104 3.20 -2.25 15.22
CA LEU A 104 3.49 -0.88 15.69
C LEU A 104 4.99 -0.60 15.72
N ASP A 105 5.79 -1.51 16.29
CA ASP A 105 7.25 -1.41 16.32
C ASP A 105 7.81 -1.27 14.90
N ARG A 106 7.30 -2.06 13.95
CA ARG A 106 7.70 -1.94 12.54
C ARG A 106 7.33 -0.60 11.92
N THR A 107 6.17 -0.06 12.28
CA THR A 107 5.75 1.27 11.83
C THR A 107 6.71 2.34 12.36
N LEU A 108 7.15 2.22 13.61
CA LEU A 108 8.16 3.10 14.21
C LEU A 108 9.52 2.96 13.53
N ASP A 109 10.01 1.73 13.36
CA ASP A 109 11.30 1.43 12.74
C ASP A 109 11.41 2.00 11.33
N PHE A 110 10.40 1.76 10.49
CA PHE A 110 10.39 2.23 9.10
C PHE A 110 10.14 3.75 8.99
N SER A 111 9.41 4.34 9.94
CA SER A 111 9.28 5.81 9.99
C SER A 111 10.60 6.46 10.40
N ALA A 112 11.30 5.93 11.40
CA ALA A 112 12.63 6.39 11.78
C ALA A 112 13.67 6.14 10.68
N TRP A 113 13.55 5.03 9.94
CA TRP A 113 14.37 4.80 8.75
C TRP A 113 14.13 5.89 7.70
N ASN A 114 12.87 6.22 7.40
CA ASN A 114 12.54 7.28 6.43
C ASN A 114 13.17 8.62 6.83
N GLU A 115 12.99 9.04 8.09
CA GLU A 115 13.53 10.31 8.59
C GLU A 115 15.06 10.41 8.50
N ARG A 116 15.77 9.29 8.66
CA ARG A 116 17.24 9.25 8.59
C ARG A 116 17.79 9.16 7.17
N ASN A 117 17.04 8.56 6.25
CA ASN A 117 17.58 8.18 4.93
C ASN A 117 16.96 8.94 3.76
N LEU A 118 15.78 9.54 3.95
CA LEU A 118 15.10 10.28 2.89
C LEU A 118 15.33 11.77 3.06
N LEU A 119 15.74 12.42 1.97
CA LEU A 119 15.84 13.86 1.93
C LEU A 119 14.45 14.48 1.79
N PRO A 120 14.13 15.53 2.57
CA PRO A 120 12.98 16.38 2.29
C PRO A 120 13.07 16.89 0.85
N ARG A 121 11.97 16.78 0.10
CA ARG A 121 11.89 17.24 -1.29
C ARG A 121 10.59 18.00 -1.50
N PRO A 122 10.59 19.09 -2.29
CA PRO A 122 9.34 19.72 -2.72
C PRO A 122 8.48 18.71 -3.50
N ARG A 123 7.21 18.54 -3.10
CA ARG A 123 6.33 17.55 -3.74
C ARG A 123 5.30 18.14 -4.70
N ARG A 124 4.97 19.43 -4.57
CA ARG A 124 3.89 20.10 -5.34
C ARG A 124 4.03 19.97 -6.85
N ASP A 125 5.27 19.99 -7.36
CA ASP A 125 5.56 19.91 -8.79
C ASP A 125 5.95 18.51 -9.27
N LEU A 126 5.86 17.49 -8.40
CA LEU A 126 6.22 16.13 -8.79
C LEU A 126 5.17 15.52 -9.73
N PRO A 127 5.58 14.81 -10.79
CA PRO A 127 4.66 14.00 -11.59
C PRO A 127 3.94 12.95 -10.73
N PHE A 128 2.71 12.58 -11.10
CA PHE A 128 1.82 11.72 -10.31
C PHE A 128 2.51 10.51 -9.66
N ALA A 129 3.22 9.68 -10.44
CA ALA A 129 3.86 8.48 -9.90
C ALA A 129 4.96 8.80 -8.86
N GLN A 130 5.71 9.88 -9.06
CA GLN A 130 6.74 10.32 -8.11
C GLN A 130 6.11 10.96 -6.87
N LEU A 131 5.03 11.73 -7.06
CA LEU A 131 4.25 12.30 -5.97
C LEU A 131 3.66 11.20 -5.10
N ASP A 132 2.98 10.21 -5.70
CA ASP A 132 2.41 9.05 -4.99
C ASP A 132 3.47 8.35 -4.13
N SER A 133 4.62 8.03 -4.70
CA SER A 133 5.75 7.45 -3.96
C SER A 133 6.29 8.36 -2.85
N ALA A 134 6.24 9.69 -3.02
CA ALA A 134 6.75 10.67 -2.06
C ALA A 134 5.77 11.05 -0.94
N ILE A 135 4.50 10.64 -1.02
CA ILE A 135 3.54 10.75 0.08
C ILE A 135 3.80 9.60 1.06
N ASP A 136 4.63 9.88 2.07
CA ASP A 136 5.12 8.90 3.04
C ASP A 136 4.38 8.90 4.38
N GLU A 137 3.40 9.79 4.52
CA GLU A 137 2.57 9.95 5.69
C GLU A 137 1.82 8.64 6.01
N GLY A 138 1.38 7.89 5.01
CA GLY A 138 0.58 6.68 5.22
C GLY A 138 -0.83 6.99 5.76
N HIS A 139 -1.51 6.00 6.33
CA HIS A 139 -2.90 6.15 6.75
C HIS A 139 -3.04 7.18 7.89
N PRO A 140 -3.94 8.18 7.78
CA PRO A 140 -4.05 9.25 8.77
C PRO A 140 -4.67 8.80 10.11
N TYR A 141 -5.29 7.62 10.14
CA TYR A 141 -5.97 7.08 11.32
C TYR A 141 -5.36 5.79 11.88
N HIS A 142 -4.81 4.91 11.02
CA HIS A 142 -4.51 3.54 11.44
C HIS A 142 -3.11 3.53 12.07
N PRO A 143 -2.93 3.13 13.34
CA PRO A 143 -1.64 3.27 14.01
C PRO A 143 -0.54 2.39 13.38
N CYS A 144 -0.89 1.20 12.85
CA CYS A 144 0.03 0.35 12.07
C CYS A 144 0.09 0.72 10.56
N PHE A 145 0.23 2.00 10.23
CA PHE A 145 0.16 2.48 8.83
C PHE A 145 1.34 2.04 7.95
N LYS A 146 2.45 1.55 8.54
CA LYS A 146 3.68 1.17 7.84
C LYS A 146 4.27 -0.14 8.37
N ALA A 147 3.44 -1.09 8.80
CA ALA A 147 3.90 -2.32 9.44
C ALA A 147 4.75 -3.24 8.55
N ARG A 148 4.40 -3.37 7.26
CA ARG A 148 5.13 -4.15 6.22
C ARG A 148 5.81 -5.42 6.73
N THR A 149 5.03 -6.33 7.34
CA THR A 149 5.60 -7.51 8.01
C THR A 149 6.45 -8.35 7.06
N GLY A 150 7.64 -8.73 7.49
CA GLY A 150 8.59 -9.53 6.69
C GLY A 150 9.61 -8.71 5.90
N PHE A 151 9.43 -7.39 5.76
CA PHE A 151 10.51 -6.53 5.28
C PHE A 151 11.61 -6.39 6.32
N ASP A 152 12.85 -6.43 5.87
CA ASP A 152 13.98 -5.82 6.57
C ASP A 152 14.24 -4.39 6.06
N TYR A 153 15.30 -3.74 6.56
CA TYR A 153 15.66 -2.39 6.11
C TYR A 153 16.12 -2.33 4.64
N ALA A 154 16.73 -3.38 4.12
CA ALA A 154 17.18 -3.43 2.73
C ALA A 154 15.97 -3.61 1.78
N ASP A 155 15.00 -4.42 2.17
CA ASP A 155 13.74 -4.59 1.45
C ASP A 155 12.90 -3.30 1.50
N HIS A 156 12.83 -2.63 2.65
CA HIS A 156 12.16 -1.32 2.76
C HIS A 156 12.83 -0.26 1.89
N ALA A 157 14.17 -0.24 1.83
CA ALA A 157 14.90 0.64 0.92
C ALA A 157 14.65 0.29 -0.55
N ALA A 158 14.68 -0.99 -0.92
CA ALA A 158 14.58 -1.44 -2.31
C ALA A 158 13.16 -1.35 -2.88
N TYR A 159 12.16 -1.67 -2.06
CA TYR A 159 10.78 -1.90 -2.49
C TYR A 159 9.74 -0.99 -1.82
N GLY A 160 10.13 -0.22 -0.79
CA GLY A 160 9.26 0.78 -0.20
C GLY A 160 9.01 1.94 -1.18
N PRO A 161 7.76 2.44 -1.30
CA PRO A 161 7.45 3.57 -2.16
C PRO A 161 8.30 4.80 -1.88
N GLU A 162 8.59 5.08 -0.61
CA GLU A 162 9.18 6.34 -0.15
C GLU A 162 10.61 6.55 -0.62
N ALA A 163 11.36 5.46 -0.80
CA ALA A 163 12.71 5.50 -1.35
C ALA A 163 12.71 5.78 -2.86
N GLY A 164 11.59 5.54 -3.56
CA GLY A 164 11.46 5.75 -4.99
C GLY A 164 12.44 4.92 -5.82
N ASN A 165 12.94 3.80 -5.28
CA ASN A 165 13.89 2.93 -5.96
C ASN A 165 13.21 2.09 -7.06
N ALA A 166 13.97 1.78 -8.11
CA ALA A 166 13.49 1.03 -9.26
C ALA A 166 14.00 -0.40 -9.19
N PHE A 167 13.16 -1.34 -9.61
CA PHE A 167 13.55 -2.74 -9.75
C PHE A 167 12.84 -3.38 -10.93
N GLN A 168 13.47 -4.40 -11.51
CA GLN A 168 12.83 -5.25 -12.51
C GLN A 168 12.02 -6.35 -11.84
N LEU A 169 10.99 -6.85 -12.53
CA LEU A 169 10.18 -7.96 -12.03
C LEU A 169 10.94 -9.29 -12.13
N ALA A 170 10.60 -10.23 -11.25
CA ALA A 170 11.00 -11.62 -11.35
C ALA A 170 10.01 -12.38 -12.25
N TRP A 171 10.47 -13.35 -13.02
CA TRP A 171 9.64 -14.08 -13.97
C TRP A 171 9.69 -15.59 -13.77
N LEU A 172 8.53 -16.24 -13.88
CA LEU A 172 8.38 -17.69 -13.99
C LEU A 172 7.82 -18.06 -15.37
N ALA A 173 8.23 -19.23 -15.85
CA ALA A 173 7.46 -20.02 -16.80
C ALA A 173 6.62 -21.01 -15.98
N VAL A 174 5.31 -21.05 -16.17
CA VAL A 174 4.40 -21.93 -15.42
C VAL A 174 3.58 -22.79 -16.37
N ALA A 175 3.40 -24.07 -16.04
CA ALA A 175 2.61 -25.00 -16.84
C ALA A 175 1.16 -24.49 -17.04
N PRO A 176 0.59 -24.60 -18.26
CA PRO A 176 -0.74 -24.05 -18.59
C PRO A 176 -1.86 -24.51 -17.66
N GLU A 177 -1.82 -25.77 -17.22
CA GLU A 177 -2.81 -26.36 -16.31
C GLU A 177 -2.86 -25.68 -14.93
N ARG A 178 -1.81 -24.93 -14.57
CA ARG A 178 -1.74 -24.17 -13.32
C ARG A 178 -2.13 -22.71 -13.51
N LEU A 179 -2.23 -22.22 -14.74
CA LEU A 179 -2.48 -20.81 -15.07
C LEU A 179 -3.93 -20.56 -15.47
N HIS A 180 -4.46 -19.46 -14.95
CA HIS A 180 -5.73 -18.90 -15.42
C HIS A 180 -5.48 -17.45 -15.76
N SER A 181 -5.82 -17.05 -16.99
CA SER A 181 -5.59 -15.69 -17.48
C SER A 181 -6.82 -15.13 -18.17
N ALA A 182 -7.02 -13.83 -18.01
CA ALA A 182 -7.99 -13.03 -18.72
C ALA A 182 -7.24 -11.88 -19.39
N PHE A 183 -6.85 -12.09 -20.65
CA PHE A 183 -6.17 -11.08 -21.47
C PHE A 183 -7.16 -10.48 -22.49
N PRO A 184 -7.00 -9.19 -22.85
CA PRO A 184 -7.86 -8.55 -23.84
C PRO A 184 -7.58 -9.03 -25.28
N THR A 185 -6.42 -9.64 -25.52
CA THR A 185 -5.94 -10.14 -26.81
C THR A 185 -5.38 -11.55 -26.63
N ASP A 186 -4.87 -12.16 -27.72
CA ASP A 186 -4.05 -13.35 -27.59
C ASP A 186 -2.82 -13.09 -26.70
N GLU A 187 -2.33 -14.13 -26.05
CA GLU A 187 -1.24 -14.05 -25.06
C GLU A 187 0.05 -13.47 -25.68
N GLN A 188 0.38 -13.82 -26.93
CA GLN A 188 1.60 -13.34 -27.56
C GLN A 188 1.52 -11.83 -27.85
N ALA A 189 0.41 -11.36 -28.42
CA ALA A 189 0.19 -9.94 -28.67
C ALA A 189 0.18 -9.15 -27.35
N PHE A 190 -0.46 -9.69 -26.30
CA PHE A 190 -0.47 -9.09 -24.97
C PHE A 190 0.95 -8.91 -24.44
N TRP A 191 1.77 -9.96 -24.43
CA TRP A 191 3.13 -9.87 -23.94
C TRP A 191 4.02 -8.98 -24.81
N MET A 192 3.83 -8.97 -26.12
CA MET A 192 4.55 -8.08 -27.02
C MET A 192 4.26 -6.61 -26.70
N HIS A 193 3.01 -6.28 -26.35
CA HIS A 193 2.62 -4.94 -25.93
C HIS A 193 3.20 -4.56 -24.57
N GLU A 194 3.03 -5.42 -23.55
CA GLU A 194 3.44 -5.13 -22.17
C GLU A 194 4.95 -5.13 -21.95
N LEU A 195 5.68 -6.02 -22.65
CA LEU A 195 7.12 -6.20 -22.48
C LEU A 195 7.94 -5.51 -23.57
N GLY A 196 7.38 -5.37 -24.77
CA GLY A 196 8.16 -5.06 -25.97
C GLY A 196 8.93 -6.27 -26.50
N ALA A 197 9.39 -6.15 -27.74
CA ALA A 197 10.00 -7.26 -28.49
C ALA A 197 11.27 -7.81 -27.84
N GLU A 198 12.13 -6.96 -27.30
CA GLU A 198 13.42 -7.36 -26.71
C GLU A 198 13.23 -8.19 -25.44
N ALA A 199 12.47 -7.67 -24.46
CA ALA A 199 12.23 -8.36 -23.20
C ALA A 199 11.41 -9.65 -23.41
N TYR A 200 10.44 -9.63 -24.33
CA TYR A 200 9.71 -10.84 -24.71
C TYR A 200 10.62 -11.90 -25.31
N ALA A 201 11.49 -11.54 -26.27
CA ALA A 201 12.44 -12.47 -26.89
C ALA A 201 13.43 -13.04 -25.86
N LEU A 202 13.90 -12.22 -24.91
CA LEU A 202 14.76 -12.65 -23.81
C LEU A 202 14.08 -13.71 -22.94
N LEU A 203 12.86 -13.43 -22.47
CA LEU A 203 12.09 -14.37 -21.65
C LEU A 203 11.73 -15.64 -22.41
N TYR A 204 11.35 -15.52 -23.69
CA TYR A 204 11.10 -16.65 -24.57
C TYR A 204 12.34 -17.54 -24.72
N GLY A 205 13.52 -16.94 -24.93
CA GLY A 205 14.79 -17.65 -25.02
C GLY A 205 15.17 -18.37 -23.72
N ARG A 206 14.95 -17.72 -22.56
CA ARG A 206 15.15 -18.35 -21.24
C ARG A 206 14.18 -19.51 -21.02
N ARG A 207 12.91 -19.36 -21.40
CA ARG A 207 11.89 -20.40 -21.33
C ARG A 207 12.25 -21.61 -22.20
N ALA A 208 12.74 -21.38 -23.42
CA ALA A 208 13.16 -22.46 -24.32
C ALA A 208 14.32 -23.31 -23.76
N ARG A 209 15.20 -22.71 -22.94
CA ARG A 209 16.30 -23.42 -22.26
C ARG A 209 15.86 -24.34 -21.14
N LEU A 210 14.61 -24.24 -20.68
CA LEU A 210 14.02 -25.16 -19.69
C LEU A 210 13.61 -26.52 -20.30
N GLY A 211 13.69 -26.67 -21.63
CA GLY A 211 13.36 -27.89 -22.36
C GLY A 211 12.09 -27.77 -23.21
N ASP A 212 11.85 -28.75 -24.09
CA ASP A 212 10.79 -28.66 -25.10
C ASP A 212 9.38 -28.56 -24.50
N ASN A 213 9.14 -29.23 -23.37
CA ASN A 213 7.88 -29.13 -22.64
C ASN A 213 7.60 -27.70 -22.15
N ALA A 214 8.63 -26.94 -21.77
CA ALA A 214 8.46 -25.59 -21.23
C ALA A 214 8.10 -24.55 -22.31
N ARG A 215 8.18 -24.88 -23.61
CA ARG A 215 7.75 -23.97 -24.68
C ARG A 215 6.28 -23.61 -24.59
N ARG A 216 5.45 -24.49 -24.02
CA ARG A 216 4.02 -24.28 -23.80
C ARG A 216 3.70 -23.50 -22.53
N PHE A 217 4.68 -23.24 -21.67
CA PHE A 217 4.45 -22.60 -20.37
C PHE A 217 4.15 -21.13 -20.54
N GLY A 218 3.15 -20.62 -19.81
CA GLY A 218 2.83 -19.19 -19.79
C GLY A 218 3.86 -18.40 -18.97
N LEU A 219 3.98 -17.11 -19.27
CA LEU A 219 4.81 -16.19 -18.49
C LEU A 219 4.03 -15.70 -17.27
N MET A 220 4.69 -15.64 -16.11
CA MET A 220 4.11 -15.17 -14.86
C MET A 220 5.06 -14.19 -14.18
N PRO A 221 4.73 -12.89 -14.08
CA PRO A 221 5.52 -11.91 -13.36
C PRO A 221 5.28 -12.01 -11.84
N LEU A 222 6.32 -11.72 -11.07
CA LEU A 222 6.29 -11.64 -9.61
C LEU A 222 7.08 -10.43 -9.13
N HIS A 223 6.67 -9.90 -7.98
CA HIS A 223 7.49 -8.97 -7.25
C HIS A 223 8.78 -9.70 -6.80
N PRO A 224 9.99 -9.12 -6.96
CA PRO A 224 11.24 -9.79 -6.59
C PRO A 224 11.28 -10.25 -5.13
N TRP A 225 10.74 -9.44 -4.22
CA TRP A 225 10.54 -9.84 -2.83
C TRP A 225 9.62 -11.06 -2.67
N GLN A 226 8.51 -11.11 -3.39
CA GLN A 226 7.58 -12.24 -3.35
C GLN A 226 8.25 -13.53 -3.83
N TRP A 227 9.08 -13.46 -4.87
CA TRP A 227 9.90 -14.60 -5.31
C TRP A 227 10.79 -15.16 -4.19
N LYS A 228 11.46 -14.29 -3.43
CA LYS A 228 12.27 -14.71 -2.26
C LYS A 228 11.40 -15.40 -1.22
N MET A 229 10.24 -14.82 -0.90
CA MET A 229 9.33 -15.35 0.11
C MET A 229 8.73 -16.71 -0.27
N LEU A 230 8.60 -17.01 -1.57
CA LEU A 230 8.04 -18.26 -2.04
C LEU A 230 9.05 -19.42 -2.15
N GLN A 231 10.35 -19.20 -1.93
CA GLN A 231 11.40 -20.24 -2.03
C GLN A 231 11.24 -21.41 -1.05
N GLY A 232 10.44 -21.25 0.02
CA GLY A 232 10.13 -22.32 0.99
C GLY A 232 8.70 -22.85 0.88
N SER A 233 7.97 -22.48 -0.18
CA SER A 233 6.55 -22.80 -0.35
C SER A 233 6.33 -23.96 -1.34
N GLU A 234 5.07 -24.24 -1.64
CA GLU A 234 4.64 -25.18 -2.68
C GLU A 234 5.30 -24.90 -4.06
N LEU A 235 5.72 -23.65 -4.31
CA LEU A 235 6.46 -23.28 -5.53
C LEU A 235 7.75 -24.10 -5.69
N SER A 236 8.41 -24.47 -4.60
CA SER A 236 9.64 -25.26 -4.64
C SER A 236 9.40 -26.68 -5.17
N ARG A 237 8.21 -27.24 -4.89
CA ARG A 237 7.79 -28.51 -5.51
C ARG A 237 7.57 -28.35 -7.00
N TRP A 238 6.92 -27.26 -7.44
CA TRP A 238 6.69 -26.99 -8.86
C TRP A 238 8.00 -26.86 -9.64
N LEU A 239 9.00 -26.20 -9.05
CA LEU A 239 10.34 -26.08 -9.62
C LEU A 239 11.04 -27.44 -9.69
N ALA A 240 10.95 -28.25 -8.63
CA ALA A 240 11.59 -29.57 -8.57
C ALA A 240 10.97 -30.58 -9.56
N GLU A 241 9.65 -30.53 -9.77
CA GLU A 241 8.95 -31.42 -10.72
C GLU A 241 8.92 -30.88 -12.16
N GLY A 242 9.45 -29.67 -12.39
CA GLY A 242 9.49 -29.04 -13.70
C GLY A 242 8.14 -28.52 -14.22
N SER A 243 7.15 -28.33 -13.35
CA SER A 243 5.86 -27.68 -13.70
C SER A 243 5.93 -26.14 -13.61
N ALA A 244 7.04 -25.61 -13.11
CA ALA A 244 7.43 -24.22 -13.26
C ALA A 244 8.96 -24.09 -13.43
N GLY A 245 9.43 -22.96 -13.93
CA GLY A 245 10.86 -22.65 -14.03
C GLY A 245 11.15 -21.16 -13.89
N PHE A 246 12.22 -20.82 -13.17
CA PHE A 246 12.64 -19.43 -12.97
C PHE A 246 13.33 -18.87 -14.20
N LEU A 247 12.84 -17.74 -14.69
CA LEU A 247 13.37 -17.04 -15.86
C LEU A 247 14.24 -15.83 -15.49
N GLY A 248 14.50 -15.58 -14.20
CA GLY A 248 15.29 -14.42 -13.78
C GLY A 248 14.50 -13.12 -13.76
N GLN A 249 15.21 -12.02 -13.50
CA GLN A 249 14.67 -10.67 -13.65
C GLN A 249 14.82 -10.18 -15.09
N ALA A 250 13.82 -9.46 -15.60
CA ALA A 250 13.78 -8.93 -16.96
C ALA A 250 12.68 -7.87 -17.14
N GLY A 251 12.78 -7.12 -18.24
CA GLY A 251 11.81 -6.11 -18.66
C GLY A 251 12.06 -4.74 -18.05
N ASP A 252 11.04 -3.90 -18.10
CA ASP A 252 11.10 -2.54 -17.57
C ASP A 252 11.35 -2.52 -16.06
N ARG A 253 11.88 -1.40 -15.59
CA ARG A 253 11.98 -1.07 -14.17
C ARG A 253 10.69 -0.44 -13.68
N TYR A 254 10.32 -0.79 -12.46
CA TYR A 254 9.13 -0.29 -11.80
C TYR A 254 9.44 0.37 -10.47
N THR A 255 8.57 1.28 -10.04
CA THR A 255 8.57 1.88 -8.69
C THR A 255 7.30 1.53 -7.94
N ALA A 256 7.39 1.31 -6.64
CA ALA A 256 6.23 1.04 -5.80
C ALA A 256 5.36 2.29 -5.60
N SER A 257 4.05 2.12 -5.72
CA SER A 257 3.04 3.07 -5.25
C SER A 257 2.87 3.01 -3.73
N GLN A 258 2.05 3.90 -3.15
CA GLN A 258 1.68 3.88 -1.73
C GLN A 258 1.09 2.53 -1.25
N SER A 259 0.55 1.72 -2.16
CA SER A 259 0.06 0.38 -1.84
C SER A 259 1.17 -0.67 -1.65
N VAL A 260 2.43 -0.30 -1.90
CA VAL A 260 3.64 -1.12 -2.01
C VAL A 260 3.63 -2.06 -3.22
N ARG A 261 2.49 -2.72 -3.45
CA ARG A 261 2.36 -3.84 -4.39
C ARG A 261 1.80 -3.49 -5.77
N THR A 262 1.25 -2.29 -5.93
CA THR A 262 0.98 -1.70 -7.25
C THR A 262 2.21 -0.92 -7.67
N LEU A 263 2.64 -1.17 -8.89
CA LEU A 263 3.92 -0.74 -9.42
C LEU A 263 3.69 0.15 -10.64
N PHE A 264 4.26 1.35 -10.63
CA PHE A 264 4.30 2.25 -11.77
C PHE A 264 5.47 1.88 -12.68
N ASN A 265 5.24 1.81 -13.99
CA ASN A 265 6.32 1.56 -14.94
C ASN A 265 7.20 2.82 -15.08
N ARG A 266 8.48 2.71 -14.73
CA ARG A 266 9.41 3.84 -14.76
C ARG A 266 9.98 4.09 -16.16
N ASP A 267 10.29 3.02 -16.88
CA ASP A 267 10.94 3.13 -18.18
C ASP A 267 9.94 3.54 -19.28
N HIS A 268 8.68 3.13 -19.15
CA HIS A 268 7.57 3.49 -20.02
C HIS A 268 6.33 3.95 -19.21
N PRO A 269 6.27 5.20 -18.75
CA PRO A 269 5.22 5.70 -17.83
C PRO A 269 3.77 5.61 -18.34
N ARG A 270 3.57 5.45 -19.65
CA ARG A 270 2.24 5.27 -20.26
C ARG A 270 1.77 3.82 -20.32
N ARG A 271 2.64 2.86 -20.00
CA ARG A 271 2.25 1.44 -19.87
C ARG A 271 1.49 1.22 -18.58
N ALA A 272 0.85 0.08 -18.48
CA ALA A 272 0.04 -0.25 -17.33
C ALA A 272 0.82 -0.28 -16.03
N ASN A 273 0.07 0.06 -14.99
CA ASN A 273 0.43 -0.18 -13.61
C ASN A 273 0.18 -1.64 -13.28
N LEU A 274 1.16 -2.27 -12.63
CA LEU A 274 1.11 -3.69 -12.34
C LEU A 274 0.85 -3.92 -10.86
N LYS A 275 -0.23 -4.64 -10.53
CA LYS A 275 -0.57 -5.03 -9.17
C LYS A 275 -0.19 -6.48 -8.94
N LEU A 276 0.70 -6.72 -7.99
CA LEU A 276 1.26 -8.03 -7.67
C LEU A 276 0.94 -8.44 -6.23
N PRO A 277 0.80 -9.73 -5.90
CA PRO A 277 0.76 -10.18 -4.52
C PRO A 277 2.08 -9.91 -3.79
N MET A 278 1.97 -9.59 -2.51
CA MET A 278 3.07 -9.61 -1.56
C MET A 278 2.58 -10.27 -0.27
N ASN A 279 3.25 -11.32 0.19
CA ASN A 279 2.98 -12.03 1.44
C ASN A 279 3.42 -11.25 2.68
N LEU A 280 3.02 -9.98 2.75
CA LEU A 280 3.20 -9.09 3.89
C LEU A 280 1.85 -8.61 4.41
N VAL A 281 1.84 -8.20 5.66
CA VAL A 281 0.73 -7.48 6.29
C VAL A 281 1.11 -6.01 6.35
N ASN A 282 0.19 -5.15 5.89
CA ASN A 282 0.31 -3.71 6.06
C ASN A 282 -1.06 -3.13 6.41
N SER A 283 -1.15 -2.29 7.44
CA SER A 283 -2.43 -1.84 8.02
C SER A 283 -3.37 -3.01 8.30
N SER A 284 -2.82 -4.05 8.95
CA SER A 284 -3.51 -5.27 9.39
C SER A 284 -4.20 -6.09 8.28
N ALA A 285 -3.91 -5.81 7.00
CA ALA A 285 -4.38 -6.59 5.85
C ALA A 285 -3.22 -7.31 5.15
N ARG A 286 -3.39 -8.62 4.90
CA ARG A 286 -2.51 -9.40 4.02
C ARG A 286 -2.58 -8.85 2.60
N ARG A 287 -1.44 -8.73 1.94
CA ARG A 287 -1.32 -8.13 0.61
C ARG A 287 -1.27 -9.17 -0.52
N ILE A 288 -1.95 -10.31 -0.33
CA ILE A 288 -2.33 -11.25 -1.39
C ILE A 288 -3.46 -10.69 -2.26
N ILE A 289 -3.67 -11.23 -3.46
CA ILE A 289 -4.81 -10.86 -4.31
C ILE A 289 -5.85 -11.98 -4.23
N GLU A 290 -7.10 -11.63 -3.91
CA GLU A 290 -8.17 -12.61 -3.83
C GLU A 290 -8.31 -13.40 -5.14
N PRO A 291 -8.19 -14.75 -5.14
CA PRO A 291 -8.06 -15.52 -6.37
C PRO A 291 -9.18 -15.30 -7.39
N HIS A 292 -10.42 -15.25 -6.90
CA HIS A 292 -11.61 -15.04 -7.73
C HIS A 292 -11.64 -13.64 -8.38
N SER A 293 -10.94 -12.65 -7.81
CA SER A 293 -10.92 -11.28 -8.31
C SER A 293 -10.00 -11.09 -9.53
N VAL A 294 -8.96 -11.93 -9.69
CA VAL A 294 -7.91 -11.70 -10.69
C VAL A 294 -8.45 -11.74 -12.11
N CYS A 295 -9.12 -12.84 -12.49
CA CYS A 295 -9.64 -13.00 -13.85
C CYS A 295 -11.01 -12.32 -14.05
N SER A 296 -11.67 -11.88 -12.98
CA SER A 296 -12.94 -11.13 -13.06
C SER A 296 -12.73 -9.62 -13.15
N ALA A 297 -11.57 -9.10 -12.72
CA ALA A 297 -11.23 -7.67 -12.76
C ALA A 297 -11.43 -7.01 -14.14
N PRO A 298 -11.06 -7.65 -15.29
CA PRO A 298 -11.33 -7.07 -16.61
C PRO A 298 -12.81 -6.90 -16.92
N SER A 299 -13.62 -7.90 -16.60
CA SER A 299 -15.07 -7.87 -16.83
C SER A 299 -15.77 -6.84 -15.94
N ILE A 300 -15.37 -6.76 -14.67
CA ILE A 300 -15.91 -5.76 -13.73
C ILE A 300 -15.51 -4.34 -14.17
N SER A 301 -14.25 -4.14 -14.56
CA SER A 301 -13.76 -2.83 -15.03
C SER A 301 -14.50 -2.38 -16.29
N ARG A 302 -14.74 -3.29 -17.24
CA ARG A 302 -15.53 -3.00 -18.44
C ARG A 302 -16.95 -2.62 -18.07
N TRP A 303 -17.62 -3.40 -17.23
CA TRP A 303 -18.98 -3.10 -16.77
C TRP A 303 -19.09 -1.72 -16.10
N LEU A 304 -18.13 -1.36 -15.22
CA LEU A 304 -18.10 -0.03 -14.61
C LEU A 304 -17.85 1.09 -15.63
N LYS A 305 -16.95 0.87 -16.60
CA LYS A 305 -16.73 1.83 -17.69
C LYS A 305 -17.99 2.02 -18.54
N ASP A 306 -18.72 0.96 -18.84
CA ASP A 306 -19.96 1.02 -19.61
C ASP A 306 -21.06 1.78 -18.83
N ILE A 307 -21.16 1.59 -17.52
CA ILE A 307 -22.05 2.40 -16.66
C ILE A 307 -21.66 3.88 -16.75
N VAL A 308 -20.39 4.21 -16.56
CA VAL A 308 -19.93 5.61 -16.58
C VAL A 308 -20.16 6.25 -17.95
N ALA A 309 -19.86 5.53 -19.04
CA ALA A 309 -20.03 6.03 -20.40
C ALA A 309 -21.49 6.15 -20.84
N SER A 310 -22.43 5.45 -20.19
CA SER A 310 -23.85 5.49 -20.55
C SER A 310 -24.67 6.51 -19.75
N ASP A 311 -24.09 7.13 -18.72
CA ASP A 311 -24.76 8.16 -17.91
C ASP A 311 -24.34 9.57 -18.37
N PRO A 312 -25.25 10.37 -18.96
CA PRO A 312 -24.96 11.73 -19.42
C PRO A 312 -24.45 12.67 -18.31
N LEU A 313 -24.70 12.37 -17.04
CA LEU A 313 -24.19 13.18 -15.93
C LEU A 313 -22.68 13.09 -15.81
N PHE A 314 -22.07 11.93 -16.07
CA PHE A 314 -20.61 11.80 -16.04
C PHE A 314 -19.94 12.45 -17.25
N GLU A 315 -20.64 12.59 -18.38
CA GLU A 315 -20.14 13.36 -19.52
C GLU A 315 -20.25 14.86 -19.29
N ALA A 316 -21.42 15.35 -18.87
CA ALA A 316 -21.73 16.78 -18.91
C ALA A 316 -21.43 17.53 -17.61
N ARG A 317 -21.47 16.88 -16.44
CA ARG A 317 -21.47 17.57 -15.14
C ARG A 317 -20.44 17.05 -14.15
N TYR A 318 -20.19 15.75 -14.13
CA TYR A 318 -19.29 15.11 -13.17
C TYR A 318 -18.29 14.20 -13.90
N PRO A 319 -17.35 14.74 -14.69
CA PRO A 319 -16.33 13.94 -15.37
C PRO A 319 -15.71 12.90 -14.44
N LEU A 320 -15.88 11.63 -14.79
CA LEU A 320 -15.38 10.50 -14.01
C LEU A 320 -14.64 9.55 -14.94
N THR A 321 -13.39 9.25 -14.60
CA THR A 321 -12.58 8.28 -15.32
C THR A 321 -12.29 7.09 -14.43
N ILE A 322 -12.55 5.89 -14.95
CA ILE A 322 -12.18 4.62 -14.32
C ILE A 322 -10.89 4.12 -14.97
N LEU A 323 -9.83 3.97 -14.18
CA LEU A 323 -8.60 3.29 -14.61
C LEU A 323 -8.84 1.78 -14.59
N ALA A 324 -9.13 1.20 -15.75
CA ALA A 324 -9.55 -0.19 -15.85
C ALA A 324 -8.42 -1.16 -15.49
N GLU A 325 -8.75 -2.16 -14.68
CA GLU A 325 -7.94 -3.37 -14.52
C GLU A 325 -8.22 -4.31 -15.70
N TYR A 326 -7.59 -4.07 -16.86
CA TYR A 326 -7.99 -4.67 -18.15
C TYR A 326 -7.43 -6.07 -18.43
N ALA A 327 -6.49 -6.55 -17.62
CA ALA A 327 -5.93 -7.89 -17.74
C ALA A 327 -5.60 -8.48 -16.36
N GLY A 328 -5.65 -9.80 -16.26
CA GLY A 328 -5.25 -10.53 -15.06
C GLY A 328 -4.73 -11.93 -15.37
N THR A 329 -3.77 -12.41 -14.56
CA THR A 329 -3.29 -13.80 -14.60
C THR A 329 -3.01 -14.29 -13.18
N ILE A 330 -3.32 -15.56 -12.90
CA ILE A 330 -3.10 -16.20 -11.61
C ILE A 330 -2.60 -17.63 -11.81
N ALA A 331 -1.61 -18.03 -11.01
CA ALA A 331 -1.21 -19.41 -10.86
C ALA A 331 -1.87 -20.03 -9.62
N ASP A 332 -2.19 -21.33 -9.70
CA ASP A 332 -2.74 -22.10 -8.58
C ASP A 332 -4.04 -21.54 -7.99
N ARG A 333 -4.97 -21.08 -8.84
CA ARG A 333 -6.17 -20.34 -8.42
C ARG A 333 -6.93 -20.97 -7.24
N GLU A 334 -6.99 -22.30 -7.19
CA GLU A 334 -7.70 -23.08 -6.16
C GLU A 334 -6.76 -23.90 -5.25
N GLY A 335 -5.44 -23.67 -5.34
CA GLY A 335 -4.43 -24.47 -4.62
C GLY A 335 -3.71 -23.71 -3.50
N PRO A 336 -2.65 -24.31 -2.92
CA PRO A 336 -1.91 -23.71 -1.81
C PRO A 336 -1.29 -22.33 -2.09
N LEU A 337 -1.01 -22.00 -3.36
CA LEU A 337 -0.44 -20.71 -3.78
C LEU A 337 -1.53 -19.71 -4.22
N ALA A 338 -2.81 -20.03 -4.02
CA ALA A 338 -3.93 -19.17 -4.37
C ALA A 338 -3.73 -17.75 -3.82
N GLY A 339 -3.76 -16.78 -4.72
CA GLY A 339 -3.62 -15.36 -4.41
C GLY A 339 -2.20 -14.87 -4.09
N GLN A 340 -1.21 -15.78 -4.09
CA GLN A 340 0.20 -15.47 -3.82
C GLN A 340 1.06 -15.34 -5.09
N ILE A 341 0.58 -15.88 -6.22
CA ILE A 341 1.19 -15.76 -7.55
C ILE A 341 0.12 -15.30 -8.54
N ALA A 342 0.04 -13.99 -8.76
CA ALA A 342 -0.91 -13.37 -9.65
C ALA A 342 -0.38 -12.03 -10.16
N ALA A 343 -1.03 -11.48 -11.17
CA ALA A 343 -0.81 -10.13 -11.63
C ALA A 343 -2.10 -9.55 -12.22
N ILE A 344 -2.33 -8.26 -11.99
CA ILE A 344 -3.40 -7.47 -12.61
C ILE A 344 -2.77 -6.23 -13.24
N TRP A 345 -3.10 -5.97 -14.51
CA TRP A 345 -2.68 -4.77 -15.22
C TRP A 345 -3.79 -3.74 -15.16
N ARG A 346 -3.43 -2.52 -14.80
CA ARG A 346 -4.33 -1.38 -14.72
C ARG A 346 -3.84 -0.26 -15.60
N GLU A 347 -4.75 0.41 -16.29
CA GLU A 347 -4.44 1.65 -17.02
C GLU A 347 -3.72 2.66 -16.12
N ASP A 348 -2.75 3.37 -16.71
CA ASP A 348 -2.08 4.46 -16.02
C ASP A 348 -2.91 5.74 -16.11
N VAL A 349 -2.86 6.57 -15.06
CA VAL A 349 -3.62 7.83 -15.01
C VAL A 349 -3.23 8.77 -16.15
N THR A 350 -1.96 8.75 -16.58
CA THR A 350 -1.47 9.60 -17.66
C THR A 350 -2.08 9.25 -19.02
N SER A 351 -2.68 8.07 -19.16
CA SER A 351 -3.40 7.69 -20.39
C SER A 351 -4.72 8.44 -20.58
N SER A 352 -5.24 9.07 -19.51
CA SER A 352 -6.54 9.76 -19.52
C SER A 352 -6.44 11.29 -19.38
N LEU A 353 -5.23 11.82 -19.14
CA LEU A 353 -5.03 13.26 -18.96
C LEU A 353 -5.06 14.00 -20.31
N GLN A 354 -5.75 15.13 -20.35
CA GLN A 354 -5.72 16.09 -21.45
C GLN A 354 -4.48 16.99 -21.38
N PRO A 355 -4.07 17.64 -22.49
CA PRO A 355 -2.99 18.61 -22.47
C PRO A 355 -3.22 19.72 -21.43
N GLY A 356 -2.25 19.90 -20.53
CA GLY A 356 -2.33 20.88 -19.44
C GLY A 356 -2.91 20.33 -18.14
N GLU A 357 -3.46 19.11 -18.13
CA GLU A 357 -3.93 18.47 -16.90
C GLU A 357 -2.80 17.76 -16.15
N THR A 358 -2.93 17.74 -14.82
CA THR A 358 -2.08 16.96 -13.92
C THR A 358 -2.95 16.14 -12.98
N ALA A 359 -2.45 14.99 -12.55
CA ALA A 359 -3.09 14.16 -11.53
C ALA A 359 -2.33 14.28 -10.22
N VAL A 360 -3.07 14.33 -9.11
CA VAL A 360 -2.52 14.22 -7.75
C VAL A 360 -3.25 13.11 -6.97
N PRO A 361 -2.53 12.32 -6.15
CA PRO A 361 -3.19 11.43 -5.20
C PRO A 361 -4.07 12.22 -4.24
N LEU A 362 -5.31 11.79 -4.01
CA LEU A 362 -6.27 12.52 -3.17
C LEU A 362 -5.75 12.78 -1.75
N ASN A 363 -4.94 11.88 -1.21
CA ASN A 363 -4.38 12.04 0.12
C ASN A 363 -3.28 13.10 0.21
N ALA A 364 -2.68 13.51 -0.91
CA ALA A 364 -1.77 14.65 -0.95
C ALA A 364 -2.49 15.96 -0.53
N LEU A 365 -3.80 16.07 -0.79
CA LEU A 365 -4.57 17.27 -0.43
C LEU A 365 -4.60 17.55 1.08
N MET A 366 -4.36 16.52 1.90
CA MET A 366 -4.36 16.62 3.37
C MET A 366 -2.95 16.80 3.96
N ALA A 367 -1.90 16.79 3.13
CA ALA A 367 -0.52 16.89 3.59
C ALA A 367 -0.12 18.34 3.87
N LEU A 368 0.79 18.50 4.82
CA LEU A 368 1.60 19.71 4.95
C LEU A 368 2.94 19.49 4.24
N GLU A 369 3.42 20.55 3.57
CA GLU A 369 4.74 20.54 2.95
C GLU A 369 5.82 21.06 3.92
N SER A 370 7.08 20.99 3.50
CA SER A 370 8.24 21.36 4.32
C SER A 370 8.29 22.85 4.67
N ASP A 371 7.53 23.68 3.95
CA ASP A 371 7.30 25.10 4.25
C ASP A 371 6.22 25.33 5.32
N GLY A 372 5.62 24.26 5.85
CA GLY A 372 4.54 24.30 6.84
C GLY A 372 3.17 24.67 6.26
N ARG A 373 3.05 24.92 4.95
CA ARG A 373 1.77 25.21 4.29
C ARG A 373 1.10 23.92 3.81
N PRO A 374 -0.25 23.87 3.74
CA PRO A 374 -0.95 22.79 3.06
C PRO A 374 -0.40 22.55 1.65
N PHE A 375 -0.42 21.30 1.19
CA PHE A 375 -0.03 20.95 -0.19
C PHE A 375 -0.77 21.82 -1.21
N VAL A 376 -2.06 22.04 -0.98
CA VAL A 376 -2.98 22.79 -1.84
C VAL A 376 -2.95 24.31 -1.64
N ALA A 377 -2.02 24.85 -0.85
CA ALA A 377 -2.06 26.26 -0.46
C ALA A 377 -1.99 27.20 -1.68
N ASP A 378 -1.14 26.92 -2.65
CA ASP A 378 -1.02 27.75 -3.85
C ASP A 378 -2.29 27.69 -4.73
N TRP A 379 -3.01 26.57 -4.71
CA TRP A 379 -4.30 26.44 -5.42
C TRP A 379 -5.40 27.21 -4.72
N ILE A 380 -5.43 27.24 -3.39
CA ILE A 380 -6.37 28.06 -2.62
C ILE A 380 -6.09 29.55 -2.91
N ASP A 381 -4.82 29.96 -2.90
CA ASP A 381 -4.43 31.34 -3.18
C ASP A 381 -4.79 31.78 -4.61
N GLU A 382 -4.71 30.86 -5.58
CA GLU A 382 -5.06 31.14 -6.99
C GLU A 382 -6.57 31.05 -7.28
N TYR A 383 -7.28 30.09 -6.70
CA TYR A 383 -8.65 29.72 -7.11
C TYR A 383 -9.76 29.99 -6.06
N GLY A 384 -9.42 30.20 -4.78
CA GLY A 384 -10.36 30.51 -3.70
C GLY A 384 -10.70 29.35 -2.77
#